data_AF-G2ZK63-F1
#
_entry.id   AF-G2ZK63-F1
#
_cell.length_a   1.000
_cell.length_b   1.000
_cell.length_c   1.000
_cell.angle_alpha   90.00
_cell.angle_beta   90.00
_cell.angle_gamma   90.00
#
_symmetry.space_group_name_H-M   'P 1'
#
loop_
_entity.id
_entity.type
_entity.pdbx_description
1 polymer ?
#
loop_
_entity_poly.entity_id
_entity_poly.type
_entity_poly.pdbx_seq_one_letter_code
_entity_poly.pdbx_strand_id
1 'polypeptide(L)'
;MELKESGVRWIDTKVNVQSVLSALIGAAVMATAGWFALVGRVQALEQTDREHERHFVAIEANIRQQRDDTTQKLNDIGGDVKDIRRYLMDNAAGARPDFKRWTK
;
A
#
# COMPACT_ATOMS: atom_id res chain seq x y z
N MET A 1 64.06 32.68 0.28
CA MET A 1 62.83 31.91 0.55
C MET A 1 61.88 32.82 1.29
N GLU A 2 60.84 33.33 0.64
CA GLU A 2 59.67 33.85 1.35
C GLU A 2 58.44 33.51 0.52
N LEU A 3 57.71 32.50 1.01
CA LEU A 3 56.39 32.13 0.51
C LEU A 3 55.41 33.12 1.10
N LYS A 4 54.90 34.04 0.27
CA LYS A 4 53.81 34.92 0.67
C LYS A 4 52.55 34.07 0.67
N GLU A 5 52.20 33.51 1.82
CA GLU A 5 50.90 32.87 2.04
C GLU A 5 49.80 33.91 1.79
N SER A 6 49.18 33.84 0.62
CA SER A 6 47.89 34.50 0.37
C SER A 6 46.82 33.71 1.11
N GLY A 7 46.71 33.95 2.41
CA GLY A 7 45.63 33.44 3.23
C GLY A 7 44.28 33.79 2.60
N VAL A 8 43.46 32.78 2.37
CA VAL A 8 42.11 32.93 1.80
C VAL A 8 41.31 33.84 2.74
N ARG A 9 41.12 35.11 2.37
CA ARG A 9 40.23 36.03 3.09
C ARG A 9 38.80 35.56 2.85
N TRP A 10 38.26 34.82 3.80
CA TRP A 10 36.87 34.35 3.80
C TRP A 10 35.83 35.48 3.84
N ILE A 11 36.24 36.67 4.29
CA ILE A 11 35.36 37.84 4.37
C ILE A 11 36.11 39.02 3.73
N ASP A 12 35.68 39.37 2.52
CA ASP A 12 36.11 40.59 1.85
C ASP A 12 35.47 41.79 2.57
N THR A 13 36.30 42.68 3.10
CA THR A 13 35.86 43.92 3.76
C THR A 13 35.38 45.00 2.78
N LYS A 14 35.33 44.74 1.47
CA LYS A 14 34.71 45.61 0.46
C LYS A 14 33.30 45.17 0.08
N VAL A 15 32.54 44.67 1.06
CA VAL A 15 31.16 44.26 0.84
C VAL A 15 30.34 45.42 0.26
N ASN A 16 29.90 45.26 -0.98
CA ASN A 16 29.01 46.23 -1.63
C ASN A 16 27.63 46.14 -0.95
N VAL A 17 27.10 47.25 -0.45
CA VAL A 17 25.76 47.29 0.17
C VAL A 17 24.71 46.72 -0.79
N GLN A 18 24.88 46.91 -2.09
CA GLN A 18 24.01 46.33 -3.11
C GLN A 18 24.08 44.80 -3.17
N SER A 19 25.25 44.19 -2.97
CA SER A 19 25.40 42.73 -2.96
C SER A 19 24.83 42.10 -1.68
N VAL A 20 24.90 42.81 -0.56
CA VAL A 20 24.21 42.38 0.68
C VAL A 20 22.71 42.48 0.52
N LEU A 21 22.23 43.59 -0.05
CA LEU A 21 20.79 43.78 -0.27
C LEU A 21 20.24 42.73 -1.23
N SER A 22 20.95 42.45 -2.34
CA SER A 22 20.53 41.43 -3.30
C SER A 22 20.59 40.02 -2.70
N ALA A 23 21.59 39.72 -1.87
CA ALA A 23 21.65 38.45 -1.15
C ALA A 23 20.49 38.29 -0.15
N LEU A 24 20.13 39.35 0.58
CA LEU A 24 18.99 39.35 1.51
C LEU A 24 17.66 39.15 0.79
N ILE A 25 17.45 39.87 -0.33
CA ILE A 25 16.24 39.70 -1.15
C ILE A 25 16.19 38.30 -1.74
N GLY A 26 17.30 37.80 -2.28
CA GLY A 26 17.38 36.44 -2.82
C GLY A 26 17.09 35.37 -1.76
N ALA A 27 17.65 35.53 -0.56
CA ALA A 27 17.39 34.64 0.57
C ALA A 27 15.90 34.67 0.98
N ALA A 28 15.28 35.86 1.03
CA ALA A 28 13.86 36.00 1.36
C ALA A 28 12.95 35.33 0.32
N VAL A 29 13.25 35.48 -0.98
CA VAL A 29 12.50 34.81 -2.06
C VAL A 29 12.65 33.29 -1.96
N MET A 30 13.87 32.79 -1.76
CA MET A 30 14.12 31.36 -1.62
C MET A 30 13.45 30.76 -0.38
N ALA A 31 13.46 31.47 0.75
CA ALA A 31 12.77 31.05 1.96
C ALA A 31 11.25 30.98 1.73
N THR A 32 10.68 31.98 1.05
CA THR A 32 9.26 32.02 0.70
C THR A 32 8.87 30.87 -0.23
N ALA A 33 9.66 30.65 -1.30
CA ALA A 33 9.44 29.54 -2.22
C ALA A 33 9.57 28.18 -1.52
N GLY A 34 10.57 28.02 -0.65
CA GLY A 34 10.77 26.82 0.16
C GLY A 34 9.59 26.56 1.09
N TRP A 35 9.05 27.58 1.74
CA TRP A 35 7.86 27.47 2.59
C TRP A 35 6.65 26.97 1.81
N PHE A 36 6.32 27.60 0.67
CA PHE A 36 5.18 27.17 -0.14
C PHE A 36 5.36 25.76 -0.72
N ALA A 37 6.58 25.38 -1.12
CA ALA A 37 6.86 24.02 -1.55
C ALA A 37 6.62 22.99 -0.43
N LEU A 38 7.00 23.33 0.80
CA LEU A 38 6.84 22.45 1.96
C LEU A 38 5.37 22.32 2.37
N VAL A 39 4.64 23.43 2.44
CA VAL A 39 3.18 23.44 2.68
C VAL A 39 2.44 22.64 1.61
N GLY A 40 2.80 22.80 0.34
CA GLY A 40 2.19 22.03 -0.76
C GLY A 40 2.43 20.52 -0.62
N ARG A 41 3.63 20.11 -0.21
CA ARG A 41 3.92 18.68 0.08
C ARG A 41 3.13 18.15 1.26
N VAL A 42 2.99 18.91 2.34
CA VAL A 42 2.19 18.52 3.52
C VAL A 42 0.72 18.35 3.13
N GLN A 43 0.16 19.29 2.37
CA GLN A 43 -1.22 19.18 1.89
C GLN A 43 -1.44 17.96 0.97
N ALA A 44 -0.47 17.66 0.10
CA ALA A 44 -0.53 16.48 -0.76
C ALA A 44 -0.46 15.16 0.04
N LEU A 45 0.37 15.12 1.09
CA LEU A 45 0.46 13.99 2.01
C LEU A 45 -0.87 13.77 2.76
N GLU A 46 -1.46 14.83 3.32
CA GLU A 46 -2.76 14.72 3.99
C GLU A 46 -3.88 14.24 3.07
N GLN A 47 -3.89 14.66 1.80
CA GLN A 47 -4.87 14.18 0.83
C GLN A 47 -4.67 12.69 0.53
N THR A 48 -3.41 12.29 0.32
CA THR A 48 -3.05 10.89 0.05
C THR A 48 -3.44 9.99 1.23
N ASP A 49 -3.17 10.42 2.47
CA ASP A 49 -3.52 9.65 3.67
C ASP A 49 -5.04 9.48 3.82
N ARG A 50 -5.83 10.52 3.52
CA ARG A 50 -7.30 10.42 3.54
C ARG A 50 -7.84 9.48 2.47
N GLU A 51 -7.22 9.45 1.30
CA GLU A 51 -7.59 8.50 0.24
C GLU A 51 -7.23 7.08 0.63
N HIS A 52 -6.02 6.87 1.18
CA HIS A 52 -5.56 5.59 1.67
C HIS A 52 -6.50 5.02 2.74
N GLU A 53 -6.90 5.81 3.73
CA GLU A 53 -7.83 5.37 4.77
C GLU A 53 -9.16 4.86 4.17
N ARG A 54 -9.74 5.60 3.22
CA ARG A 54 -10.97 5.17 2.52
C ARG A 54 -10.77 3.87 1.74
N HIS A 55 -9.65 3.74 1.05
CA HIS A 55 -9.32 2.53 0.32
C HIS A 55 -9.11 1.34 1.26
N PHE A 56 -8.43 1.53 2.39
CA PHE A 56 -8.20 0.47 3.38
C PHE A 56 -9.51 -0.02 3.99
N VAL A 57 -10.42 0.88 4.36
CA VAL A 57 -11.75 0.49 4.88
C VAL A 57 -12.52 -0.32 3.84
N ALA A 58 -12.50 0.09 2.56
CA ALA A 58 -13.17 -0.64 1.49
C ALA A 58 -12.53 -2.02 1.24
N ILE A 59 -11.20 -2.11 1.27
CA ILE A 59 -10.46 -3.36 1.11
C ILE A 59 -10.77 -4.30 2.27
N GLU A 60 -10.78 -3.80 3.52
CA GLU A 60 -11.07 -4.62 4.69
C GLU A 60 -12.49 -5.19 4.64
N ALA A 61 -13.47 -4.37 4.25
CA ALA A 61 -14.84 -4.82 4.04
C ALA A 61 -14.92 -5.92 2.96
N ASN A 62 -14.24 -5.72 1.82
CA ASN A 62 -14.20 -6.70 0.74
C ASN A 62 -13.52 -8.01 1.16
N ILE A 63 -12.42 -7.94 1.93
CA ILE A 63 -11.75 -9.14 2.46
C ILE A 63 -12.66 -9.92 3.41
N ARG A 64 -13.41 -9.24 4.29
CA ARG A 64 -14.37 -9.90 5.18
C ARG A 64 -15.46 -10.60 4.37
N GLN A 65 -16.05 -9.90 3.40
CA GLN A 65 -17.06 -10.49 2.51
C GLN A 65 -16.51 -11.69 1.74
N GLN A 66 -15.29 -11.59 1.19
CA GLN A 66 -14.67 -12.69 0.47
C GLN A 66 -14.45 -13.92 1.36
N ARG A 67 -14.09 -13.73 2.64
CA ARG A 67 -13.94 -14.82 3.60
C ARG A 67 -15.27 -15.50 3.90
N ASP A 68 -16.33 -14.71 4.07
CA ASP A 68 -17.67 -15.21 4.33
C ASP A 68 -18.20 -16.01 3.12
N ASP A 69 -18.10 -15.44 1.91
CA ASP A 69 -18.49 -16.09 0.66
C ASP A 69 -17.70 -17.39 0.43
N THR A 70 -16.39 -17.39 0.72
CA THR A 70 -15.56 -18.59 0.59
C THR A 70 -15.97 -19.66 1.59
N THR A 71 -16.26 -19.28 2.84
CA THR A 71 -16.72 -20.21 3.87
C THR A 71 -18.06 -20.83 3.49
N GLN A 72 -19.00 -20.03 2.97
CA GLN A 72 -20.28 -20.52 2.49
C GLN A 72 -20.10 -21.52 1.33
N LYS A 73 -19.30 -21.17 0.32
CA LYS A 73 -19.00 -22.06 -0.81
C LYS A 73 -18.37 -23.37 -0.37
N LEU A 74 -17.45 -23.34 0.61
CA LEU A 74 -16.83 -24.56 1.14
C LEU A 74 -17.85 -25.46 1.87
N ASN A 75 -18.79 -24.86 2.60
CA ASN A 75 -19.86 -25.61 3.26
C ASN A 75 -20.80 -26.25 2.24
N ASP A 76 -21.17 -25.52 1.18
CA ASP A 76 -22.03 -26.02 0.10
C ASP A 76 -21.36 -27.19 -0.63
N ILE A 77 -20.08 -27.03 -1.03
CA ILE A 77 -19.26 -28.12 -1.62
C ILE A 77 -19.20 -29.32 -0.69
N GLY A 78 -19.03 -29.10 0.62
CA GLY A 78 -19.02 -30.17 1.62
C GLY A 78 -20.35 -30.92 1.70
N GLY A 79 -21.48 -30.24 1.48
CA GLY A 79 -22.79 -30.84 1.34
C GLY A 79 -22.89 -31.70 0.09
N ASP A 80 -22.56 -31.12 -1.06
CA ASP A 80 -22.61 -31.81 -2.37
C ASP A 80 -21.73 -33.08 -2.38
N VAL A 81 -20.53 -33.01 -1.81
CA VAL A 81 -19.63 -34.17 -1.72
C VAL A 81 -20.21 -35.28 -0.84
N LYS A 82 -20.91 -34.94 0.25
CA LYS A 82 -21.59 -35.94 1.08
C LYS A 82 -22.73 -36.60 0.32
N ASP A 83 -23.49 -35.84 -0.45
CA ASP A 83 -24.59 -36.37 -1.26
C ASP A 83 -24.08 -37.24 -2.40
N ILE A 84 -23.05 -36.80 -3.12
CA ILE A 84 -22.36 -37.62 -4.13
C ILE A 84 -21.85 -38.92 -3.50
N ARG A 85 -21.18 -38.85 -2.34
CA ARG A 85 -20.71 -40.04 -1.63
C ARG A 85 -21.86 -40.97 -1.27
N ARG A 86 -22.99 -40.44 -0.80
CA ARG A 86 -24.19 -41.21 -0.48
C ARG A 86 -24.75 -41.88 -1.73
N TYR A 87 -24.93 -41.15 -2.83
CA TYR A 87 -25.38 -41.72 -4.10
C TYR A 87 -24.45 -42.80 -4.62
N LEU A 88 -23.13 -42.63 -4.47
CA LEU A 88 -22.15 -43.65 -4.86
C LEU A 88 -22.22 -44.89 -3.97
N MET A 89 -22.42 -44.74 -2.66
CA MET A 89 -22.59 -45.88 -1.75
C MET A 89 -23.91 -46.62 -1.98
N ASP A 90 -25.00 -45.88 -2.21
CA ASP A 90 -26.33 -46.44 -2.45
C ASP A 90 -26.42 -47.11 -3.84
N ASN A 91 -25.64 -46.66 -4.82
CA ASN A 91 -25.54 -47.28 -6.15
C ASN A 91 -24.37 -48.25 -6.33
N ALA A 92 -23.46 -48.35 -5.35
CA ALA A 92 -22.35 -49.30 -5.41
C ALA A 92 -22.91 -50.73 -5.52
N ALA A 93 -22.31 -51.54 -6.40
CA ALA A 93 -22.79 -52.86 -6.78
C ALA A 93 -23.05 -53.83 -5.60
N GLY A 94 -22.47 -53.57 -4.42
CA GLY A 94 -22.70 -54.35 -3.19
C GLY A 94 -24.03 -54.05 -2.45
N ALA A 95 -24.70 -52.93 -2.74
CA ALA A 95 -25.97 -52.55 -2.12
C ALA A 95 -27.21 -53.03 -2.90
N ARG A 96 -27.02 -53.52 -4.13
CA ARG A 96 -28.08 -54.00 -5.02
C ARG A 96 -28.48 -55.45 -4.65
N PRO A 97 -29.73 -55.71 -4.18
CA PRO A 97 -30.17 -57.03 -3.71
C PRO A 97 -30.04 -58.15 -4.77
N ASP A 98 -30.18 -57.76 -6.03
CA ASP A 98 -30.10 -58.56 -7.24
C ASP A 98 -28.69 -59.07 -7.56
N PHE A 99 -27.64 -58.28 -7.29
CA PHE A 99 -26.23 -58.71 -7.50
C PHE A 99 -25.71 -59.61 -6.37
N LYS A 100 -26.27 -59.51 -5.17
CA LYS A 100 -25.82 -60.26 -3.98
C LYS A 100 -25.94 -61.78 -4.12
N ARG A 101 -26.77 -62.28 -5.05
CA ARG A 101 -26.94 -63.72 -5.34
C ARG A 101 -25.89 -64.27 -6.32
N TRP A 102 -25.16 -63.39 -7.03
CA TRP A 102 -24.21 -63.77 -8.08
C TRP A 102 -22.73 -63.56 -7.68
N THR A 103 -22.46 -62.97 -6.51
CA THR A 103 -21.11 -62.65 -6.02
C THR A 103 -20.60 -63.60 -4.92
N LYS A 104 -21.09 -64.85 -4.88
CA LYS A 104 -20.63 -65.88 -3.93
C LYS A 104 -19.87 -66.99 -4.65
#